data_AF-A0A2E3BZV4-F1
#
_entry.id   AF-A0A2E3BZV4-F1
#
_cell.length_a   1.000
_cell.length_b   1.000
_cell.length_c   1.000
_cell.angle_alpha   90.00
_cell.angle_beta   90.00
_cell.angle_gamma   90.00
#
_symmetry.space_group_name_H-M   'P 1'
#
loop_
_entity.id
_entity.type
_entity.pdbx_description
1 polymer ?
#
loop_
_entity_poly.entity_id
_entity_poly.type
_entity_poly.pdbx_seq_one_letter_code
_entity_poly.pdbx_strand_id
1 'polypeptide(L)'
;MSKKLSFKKVILNKDDVDMVIYHKNCPDGFGGAYSAWKYLNKKYPTRRIDFIPANHGDKPPDVTNRNVLITDFSYNESTLKKMIEQSSQLVVLDHHKTAMDSLKNIPDKYKVFRMEYSGAYLTWKFFFPEKSVPLLISYIQDRDLWLKKMPLTEEFSAWFTTISQSFSIWDKYIDDDEIMKAIENEGNAMQKITMYNISKISNYCVVKFCKINDKSYMVCFLNSNMYKSDIGNKIITEIYPYADFSAIYSIDDYTNSTLFSLRSTDEHTDVSEIAKFLGGGGHRNASGIKLSYLTCVLPGVMYDNFGKIYEYLKNIHFSEINVNGKIYNTVYLNMSNNKSKVASYLLQTKSIKDDKRIQTCGYIDYIRSKKINSKYKKCSLSIVWNYDGFEQFTWLTVGLDEYLTDEEKTEISTYFDAEVKNNIMIIEQDKLDYKLKKLDICRNYAFV
;
A
#
# COMPACT_ATOMS: atom_id res chain seq x y z
N MET A 1 -1.40 -16.75 -18.92
CA MET A 1 -0.13 -16.94 -19.67
C MET A 1 0.62 -15.62 -19.65
N SER A 2 1.78 -15.53 -18.99
CA SER A 2 2.58 -14.30 -19.09
C SER A 2 3.02 -14.12 -20.55
N LYS A 3 2.79 -12.94 -21.13
CA LYS A 3 3.31 -12.64 -22.46
C LYS A 3 4.83 -12.70 -22.38
N LYS A 4 5.46 -13.51 -23.23
CA LYS A 4 6.93 -13.61 -23.32
C LYS A 4 7.52 -12.20 -23.41
N LEU A 5 8.46 -11.88 -22.52
CA LEU A 5 9.16 -10.60 -22.52
C LEU A 5 9.81 -10.39 -23.90
N SER A 6 9.56 -9.23 -24.52
CA SER A 6 10.03 -8.94 -25.87
C SER A 6 10.31 -7.46 -26.01
N PHE A 7 11.48 -7.15 -26.59
CA PHE A 7 11.93 -5.79 -26.88
C PHE A 7 11.90 -5.47 -28.38
N LYS A 8 11.30 -6.34 -29.22
CA LYS A 8 11.33 -6.18 -30.69
C LYS A 8 10.65 -4.91 -31.22
N LYS A 9 9.74 -4.32 -30.44
CA LYS A 9 9.00 -3.11 -30.83
C LYS A 9 9.74 -1.82 -30.46
N VAL A 10 10.79 -1.94 -29.66
CA VAL A 10 11.50 -0.82 -29.04
C VAL A 10 12.44 -0.18 -30.07
N ILE A 11 12.45 1.16 -30.13
CA ILE A 11 13.25 1.90 -31.13
C ILE A 11 14.74 1.96 -30.78
N LEU A 12 15.07 1.97 -29.48
CA LEU A 12 16.44 2.08 -28.99
C LEU A 12 17.19 0.79 -29.26
N ASN A 13 18.28 0.89 -30.02
CA ASN A 13 19.25 -0.18 -30.12
C ASN A 13 20.15 -0.16 -28.87
N LYS A 14 20.25 -1.29 -28.18
CA LYS A 14 21.07 -1.43 -26.97
C LYS A 14 22.54 -1.09 -27.18
N ASP A 15 23.07 -1.28 -28.39
CA ASP A 15 24.47 -0.97 -28.72
C ASP A 15 24.74 0.53 -28.88
N ASP A 16 23.70 1.32 -29.11
CA ASP A 16 23.81 2.75 -29.42
C ASP A 16 23.59 3.63 -28.18
N VAL A 17 23.19 3.04 -27.04
CA VAL A 17 22.95 3.75 -25.78
C VAL A 17 24.18 4.52 -25.33
N ASP A 18 24.00 5.82 -25.08
CA ASP A 18 25.04 6.74 -24.60
C ASP A 18 24.62 7.54 -23.35
N MET A 19 23.36 7.38 -22.90
CA MET A 19 22.85 7.94 -21.66
C MET A 19 21.89 6.97 -20.98
N VAL A 20 22.07 6.75 -19.69
CA VAL A 20 21.17 5.95 -18.85
C VAL A 20 20.69 6.79 -17.69
N ILE A 21 19.39 7.06 -17.64
CA ILE A 21 18.74 7.75 -16.53
C ILE A 21 18.06 6.68 -15.67
N TYR A 22 18.28 6.71 -14.35
CA TYR A 22 17.80 5.65 -13.47
C TYR A 22 17.28 6.18 -12.14
N HIS A 23 16.42 5.41 -11.47
CA HIS A 23 15.88 5.81 -10.17
C HIS A 23 16.98 5.93 -9.11
N LYS A 24 17.12 7.12 -8.53
CA LYS A 24 18.17 7.46 -7.57
C LYS A 24 17.96 6.77 -6.21
N ASN A 25 19.04 6.32 -5.59
CA ASN A 25 19.06 5.66 -4.28
C ASN A 25 18.14 4.43 -4.17
N CYS A 26 17.82 3.80 -5.32
CA CYS A 26 17.03 2.59 -5.41
C CYS A 26 17.93 1.44 -5.89
N PRO A 27 17.98 0.28 -5.20
CA PRO A 27 18.71 -0.89 -5.70
C PRO A 27 18.23 -1.37 -7.06
N ASP A 28 16.93 -1.25 -7.36
CA ASP A 28 16.38 -1.67 -8.64
C ASP A 28 16.80 -0.71 -9.78
N GLY A 29 16.67 0.59 -9.58
CA GLY A 29 17.18 1.60 -10.52
C GLY A 29 18.68 1.51 -10.76
N PHE A 30 19.48 1.37 -9.69
CA PHE A 30 20.91 1.19 -9.84
C PHE A 30 21.27 -0.16 -10.48
N GLY A 31 20.51 -1.23 -10.23
CA GLY A 31 20.65 -2.52 -10.90
C GLY A 31 20.39 -2.44 -12.41
N GLY A 32 19.43 -1.60 -12.83
CA GLY A 32 19.22 -1.27 -14.23
C GLY A 32 20.42 -0.53 -14.83
N ALA A 33 20.92 0.50 -14.16
CA ALA A 33 22.11 1.23 -14.58
C ALA A 33 23.35 0.32 -14.66
N TYR A 34 23.56 -0.54 -13.67
CA TYR A 34 24.65 -1.52 -13.63
C TYR A 34 24.58 -2.48 -14.82
N SER A 35 23.38 -2.96 -15.16
CA SER A 35 23.18 -3.87 -16.32
C SER A 35 23.63 -3.22 -17.63
N ALA A 36 23.29 -1.95 -17.84
CA ALA A 36 23.75 -1.17 -18.99
C ALA A 36 25.28 -0.96 -18.97
N TRP A 37 25.83 -0.55 -17.82
CA TRP A 37 27.27 -0.36 -17.64
C TRP A 37 28.05 -1.65 -17.95
N LYS A 38 27.63 -2.79 -17.40
CA LYS A 38 28.30 -4.09 -17.59
C LYS A 38 28.35 -4.49 -19.07
N TYR A 39 27.27 -4.25 -19.80
CA TYR A 39 27.20 -4.55 -21.23
C TYR A 39 28.10 -3.62 -22.05
N LEU A 40 27.87 -2.31 -21.90
CA LEU A 40 28.47 -1.30 -22.75
C LEU A 40 29.96 -1.11 -22.44
N ASN A 41 30.37 -1.12 -21.17
CA ASN A 41 31.77 -0.99 -20.79
C ASN A 41 32.60 -2.20 -21.26
N LYS A 42 32.02 -3.41 -21.26
CA LYS A 42 32.69 -4.61 -21.79
C LYS A 42 32.84 -4.56 -23.31
N LYS A 43 31.83 -4.07 -24.04
CA LYS A 43 31.81 -4.08 -25.50
C LYS A 43 32.50 -2.86 -26.12
N TYR A 44 32.41 -1.71 -25.45
CA TYR A 44 32.90 -0.40 -25.89
C TYR A 44 33.66 0.31 -24.76
N PRO A 45 34.81 -0.21 -24.31
CA PRO A 45 35.52 0.26 -23.11
C PRO A 45 36.00 1.72 -23.18
N THR A 46 36.11 2.29 -24.38
CA THR A 46 36.53 3.69 -24.59
C THR A 46 35.36 4.64 -24.84
N ARG A 47 34.13 4.11 -25.01
CA ARG A 47 32.95 4.95 -25.24
C ARG A 47 32.48 5.53 -23.91
N ARG A 48 32.37 6.85 -23.85
CA ARG A 48 31.74 7.53 -22.72
C ARG A 48 30.23 7.32 -22.73
N ILE A 49 29.70 6.91 -21.59
CA ILE A 49 28.26 6.76 -21.34
C ILE A 49 27.95 7.52 -20.07
N ASP A 50 26.93 8.38 -20.11
CA ASP A 50 26.54 9.16 -18.94
C ASP A 50 25.45 8.40 -18.15
N PHE A 51 25.67 8.22 -16.85
CA PHE A 51 24.73 7.58 -15.93
C PHE A 51 24.16 8.63 -14.98
N ILE A 52 22.87 8.94 -15.11
CA ILE A 52 22.22 10.07 -14.45
C ILE A 52 21.20 9.55 -13.42
N PRO A 53 21.45 9.67 -12.11
CA PRO A 53 20.45 9.35 -11.09
C PRO A 53 19.36 10.42 -11.05
N ALA A 54 18.10 10.02 -11.03
CA ALA A 54 16.95 10.92 -10.99
C ALA A 54 15.83 10.42 -10.06
N ASN A 55 15.05 11.38 -9.54
CA ASN A 55 13.82 11.14 -8.79
C ASN A 55 12.61 11.77 -9.49
N HIS A 56 11.41 11.36 -9.07
CA HIS A 56 10.19 12.04 -9.47
C HIS A 56 10.23 13.52 -9.06
N GLY A 57 9.94 14.40 -10.02
CA GLY A 57 9.96 15.85 -9.82
C GLY A 57 11.28 16.54 -10.20
N ASP A 58 12.36 15.78 -10.42
CA ASP A 58 13.60 16.34 -10.93
C ASP A 58 13.42 16.86 -12.36
N LYS A 59 14.18 17.89 -12.71
CA LYS A 59 14.26 18.35 -14.10
C LYS A 59 14.98 17.29 -14.94
N PRO A 60 14.52 16.99 -16.17
CA PRO A 60 15.24 16.07 -17.04
C PRO A 60 16.61 16.66 -17.42
N PRO A 61 17.65 15.82 -17.63
CA PRO A 61 18.91 16.26 -18.21
C PRO A 61 18.73 16.66 -19.68
N ASP A 62 19.75 17.28 -20.27
CA ASP A 62 19.78 17.52 -21.72
C ASP A 62 19.97 16.19 -22.47
N VAL A 63 18.95 15.83 -23.25
CA VAL A 63 18.91 14.59 -24.06
C VAL A 63 19.11 14.83 -25.55
N THR A 64 19.45 16.06 -25.95
CA THR A 64 19.52 16.48 -27.36
C THR A 64 20.46 15.59 -28.16
N ASN A 65 19.93 14.95 -29.21
CA ASN A 65 20.66 14.01 -30.09
C ASN A 65 21.27 12.78 -29.38
N ARG A 66 20.82 12.43 -28.17
CA ARG A 66 21.31 11.27 -27.39
C ARG A 66 20.47 10.01 -27.61
N ASN A 67 21.06 8.85 -27.35
CA ASN A 67 20.37 7.57 -27.30
C ASN A 67 20.13 7.17 -25.84
N VAL A 68 18.93 7.47 -25.36
CA VAL A 68 18.59 7.52 -23.94
C VAL A 68 17.82 6.27 -23.50
N LEU A 69 18.35 5.59 -22.49
CA LEU A 69 17.61 4.60 -21.72
C LEU A 69 17.15 5.20 -20.39
N ILE A 70 15.88 5.06 -20.05
CA ILE A 70 15.34 5.37 -18.73
C ILE A 70 14.93 4.05 -18.07
N THR A 71 15.39 3.77 -16.85
CA THR A 71 15.11 2.50 -16.14
C THR A 71 14.59 2.73 -14.71
N ASP A 72 13.62 1.91 -14.29
CA ASP A 72 13.02 1.88 -12.95
C ASP A 72 12.31 3.18 -12.52
N PHE A 73 12.09 4.11 -13.45
CA PHE A 73 11.19 5.24 -13.23
C PHE A 73 10.80 5.85 -14.58
N SER A 74 9.91 6.83 -14.53
CA SER A 74 9.58 7.66 -15.68
C SER A 74 9.23 9.10 -15.32
N TYR A 75 9.51 10.01 -16.25
CA TYR A 75 9.00 11.37 -16.22
C TYR A 75 7.51 11.38 -16.64
N ASN A 76 6.79 12.44 -16.26
CA ASN A 76 5.40 12.60 -16.68
C ASN A 76 5.27 12.70 -18.22
N GLU A 77 4.06 12.46 -18.74
CA GLU A 77 3.78 12.37 -20.18
C GLU A 77 4.29 13.61 -20.96
N SER A 78 4.06 14.81 -20.44
CA SER A 78 4.43 16.05 -21.11
C SER A 78 5.94 16.24 -21.20
N THR A 79 6.67 15.90 -20.13
CA THR A 79 8.13 15.96 -20.09
C THR A 79 8.72 14.89 -21.01
N LEU A 80 8.20 13.66 -20.95
CA LEU A 80 8.70 12.55 -21.75
C LEU A 80 8.50 12.79 -23.26
N LYS A 81 7.39 13.40 -23.68
CA LYS A 81 7.17 13.80 -25.08
C LYS A 81 8.25 14.75 -25.60
N LYS A 82 8.58 15.79 -24.82
CA LYS A 82 9.66 16.73 -25.16
C LYS A 82 11.02 16.03 -25.26
N MET A 83 11.31 15.13 -24.31
CA MET A 83 12.55 14.35 -24.33
C MET A 83 12.62 13.47 -25.60
N ILE A 84 11.52 12.83 -25.97
CA ILE A 84 11.44 12.02 -27.20
C ILE A 84 11.70 12.87 -28.45
N GLU A 85 11.15 14.08 -28.53
CA GLU A 85 11.36 15.02 -29.65
C GLU A 85 12.83 15.50 -29.76
N GLN A 86 13.52 15.63 -28.62
CA GLN A 86 14.90 16.13 -28.56
C GLN A 86 15.95 15.02 -28.74
N SER A 87 15.65 13.80 -28.29
CA SER A 87 16.57 12.66 -28.35
C SER A 87 16.66 12.06 -29.75
N SER A 88 17.80 11.40 -30.05
CA SER A 88 17.91 10.55 -31.25
C SER A 88 17.04 9.29 -31.10
N GLN A 89 17.12 8.65 -29.93
CA GLN A 89 16.30 7.50 -29.53
C GLN A 89 16.05 7.58 -28.03
N LEU A 90 14.86 7.21 -27.58
CA LEU A 90 14.55 7.16 -26.14
C LEU A 90 13.65 5.98 -25.82
N VAL A 91 13.98 5.24 -24.77
CA VAL A 91 13.12 4.16 -24.27
C VAL A 91 13.05 4.16 -22.76
N VAL A 92 11.85 3.94 -22.23
CA VAL A 92 11.56 3.70 -20.82
C VAL A 92 11.39 2.20 -20.56
N LEU A 93 12.12 1.64 -19.60
CA LEU A 93 11.92 0.29 -19.06
C LEU A 93 11.49 0.42 -17.59
N ASP A 94 10.23 0.10 -17.30
CA ASP A 94 9.65 0.43 -16.00
C ASP A 94 8.57 -0.61 -15.60
N HIS A 95 8.27 -0.69 -14.31
CA HIS A 95 7.31 -1.62 -13.72
C HIS A 95 6.28 -0.92 -12.81
N HIS A 96 6.32 0.40 -12.71
CA HIS A 96 5.38 1.16 -11.90
C HIS A 96 4.00 1.28 -12.56
N LYS A 97 2.95 0.80 -11.86
CA LYS A 97 1.56 0.80 -12.38
C LYS A 97 1.04 2.21 -12.67
N THR A 98 1.29 3.16 -11.77
CA THR A 98 0.87 4.55 -11.95
C THR A 98 1.53 5.20 -13.18
N ALA A 99 2.80 4.90 -13.43
CA ALA A 99 3.51 5.36 -14.63
C ALA A 99 2.96 4.73 -15.91
N MET A 100 2.67 3.42 -15.89
CA MET A 100 2.07 2.72 -17.02
C MET A 100 0.74 3.36 -17.43
N ASP A 101 -0.10 3.68 -16.45
CA ASP A 101 -1.41 4.30 -16.67
C ASP A 101 -1.28 5.74 -17.17
N SER A 102 -0.35 6.53 -16.61
CA SER A 102 -0.13 7.94 -17.00
C SER A 102 0.52 8.08 -18.36
N LEU A 103 1.33 7.12 -18.79
CA LEU A 103 2.03 7.14 -20.08
C LEU A 103 1.30 6.38 -21.17
N LYS A 104 0.04 5.96 -20.98
CA LYS A 104 -0.73 5.14 -21.94
C LYS A 104 -0.70 5.67 -23.39
N ASN A 105 -0.65 6.99 -23.57
CA ASN A 105 -0.65 7.66 -24.88
C ASN A 105 0.74 7.75 -25.55
N ILE A 106 1.82 7.43 -24.83
CA ILE A 106 3.15 7.31 -25.42
C ILE A 106 3.22 6.01 -26.25
N PRO A 107 3.69 6.03 -27.50
CA PRO A 107 3.78 4.81 -28.32
C PRO A 107 4.67 3.73 -27.70
N ASP A 108 4.29 2.46 -27.84
CA ASP A 108 5.03 1.29 -27.32
C ASP A 108 6.50 1.20 -27.78
N LYS A 109 6.86 1.85 -28.89
CA LYS A 109 8.26 1.88 -29.33
C LYS A 109 9.19 2.68 -28.41
N TYR A 110 8.64 3.54 -27.55
CA TYR A 110 9.38 4.36 -26.58
C TYR A 110 9.25 3.84 -25.13
N LYS A 111 8.52 2.73 -24.89
CA LYS A 111 8.29 2.24 -23.53
C LYS A 111 8.05 0.73 -23.46
N VAL A 112 8.50 0.12 -22.39
CA VAL A 112 8.15 -1.25 -22.01
C VAL A 112 7.77 -1.24 -20.54
N PHE A 113 6.49 -1.51 -20.28
CA PHE A 113 5.98 -1.74 -18.93
C PHE A 113 5.69 -3.22 -18.69
N ARG A 114 6.25 -3.79 -17.62
CA ARG A 114 5.92 -5.14 -17.14
C ARG A 114 5.90 -5.15 -15.63
N MET A 115 4.74 -5.46 -15.05
CA MET A 115 4.56 -5.44 -13.59
C MET A 115 5.14 -6.70 -12.94
N GLU A 116 5.42 -7.74 -13.74
CA GLU A 116 5.90 -9.04 -13.29
C GLU A 116 7.42 -9.09 -13.07
N TYR A 117 8.13 -8.03 -13.48
CA TYR A 117 9.58 -7.94 -13.46
C TYR A 117 9.99 -6.58 -12.89
N SER A 118 11.06 -6.54 -12.11
CA SER A 118 11.62 -5.27 -11.65
C SER A 118 12.34 -4.55 -12.80
N GLY A 119 12.58 -3.24 -12.66
CA GLY A 119 13.37 -2.44 -13.59
C GLY A 119 14.77 -3.00 -13.83
N ALA A 120 15.47 -3.49 -12.80
CA ALA A 120 16.77 -4.13 -12.95
C ALA A 120 16.69 -5.39 -13.82
N TYR A 121 15.68 -6.23 -13.60
CA TYR A 121 15.45 -7.44 -14.41
C TYR A 121 15.16 -7.10 -15.87
N LEU A 122 14.26 -6.15 -16.10
CA LEU A 122 13.88 -5.69 -17.44
C LEU A 122 15.11 -5.19 -18.20
N THR A 123 15.93 -4.37 -17.56
CA THR A 123 17.11 -3.78 -18.18
C THR A 123 18.21 -4.83 -18.42
N TRP A 124 18.42 -5.78 -17.50
CA TRP A 124 19.32 -6.91 -17.76
C TRP A 124 18.90 -7.68 -19.01
N LYS A 125 17.61 -8.01 -19.15
CA LYS A 125 17.09 -8.73 -20.31
C LYS A 125 17.10 -7.93 -21.60
N PHE A 126 17.05 -6.61 -21.53
CA PHE A 126 17.25 -5.75 -22.70
C PHE A 126 18.69 -5.87 -23.24
N PHE A 127 19.70 -5.77 -22.38
CA PHE A 127 21.10 -5.86 -22.79
C PHE A 127 21.57 -7.30 -23.08
N PHE A 128 21.12 -8.26 -22.29
CA PHE A 128 21.53 -9.67 -22.34
C PHE A 128 20.34 -10.63 -22.56
N PRO A 129 19.62 -10.56 -23.69
CA PRO A 129 18.38 -11.32 -23.91
C PRO A 129 18.55 -12.83 -23.78
N GLU A 130 19.67 -13.36 -24.29
CA GLU A 130 19.96 -14.80 -24.32
C GLU A 130 20.69 -15.31 -23.05
N LYS A 131 21.11 -14.42 -22.13
CA LYS A 131 21.78 -14.85 -20.90
C LYS A 131 20.78 -15.10 -19.77
N SER A 132 21.15 -16.00 -18.86
CA SER A 132 20.50 -16.10 -17.56
C SER A 132 20.59 -14.77 -16.81
N VAL A 133 19.65 -14.54 -15.89
CA VAL A 133 19.71 -13.40 -14.96
C VAL A 133 20.58 -13.83 -13.78
N PRO A 134 21.62 -13.06 -13.42
CA PRO A 134 22.53 -13.40 -12.33
C PRO A 134 21.82 -13.30 -10.98
N LEU A 135 22.38 -13.93 -9.93
CA LEU A 135 21.75 -13.93 -8.61
C LEU A 135 21.56 -12.52 -8.06
N LEU A 136 22.53 -11.62 -8.25
CA LEU A 136 22.42 -10.22 -7.81
C LEU A 136 21.13 -9.55 -8.28
N ILE A 137 20.84 -9.62 -9.59
CA ILE A 137 19.63 -9.01 -10.17
C ILE A 137 18.37 -9.77 -9.75
N SER A 138 18.48 -11.09 -9.59
CA SER A 138 17.37 -11.93 -9.13
C SER A 138 16.95 -11.59 -7.69
N TYR A 139 17.91 -11.39 -6.78
CA TYR A 139 17.66 -11.00 -5.41
C TYR A 139 17.10 -9.57 -5.30
N ILE A 140 17.63 -8.63 -6.10
CA ILE A 140 17.07 -7.27 -6.22
C ILE A 140 15.60 -7.35 -6.60
N GLN A 141 15.26 -8.14 -7.64
CA GLN A 141 13.87 -8.35 -8.05
C GLN A 141 13.02 -9.00 -6.96
N ASP A 142 13.54 -10.05 -6.29
CA ASP A 142 12.79 -10.77 -5.27
C ASP A 142 12.39 -9.85 -4.10
N ARG A 143 13.28 -8.92 -3.74
CA ARG A 143 13.02 -7.89 -2.73
C ARG A 143 12.10 -6.78 -3.25
N ASP A 144 12.37 -6.24 -4.44
CA ASP A 144 11.63 -5.12 -5.02
C ASP A 144 10.15 -5.46 -5.26
N LEU A 145 9.89 -6.64 -5.84
CA LEU A 145 8.54 -7.17 -6.04
C LEU A 145 7.94 -7.82 -4.78
N TRP A 146 8.68 -7.84 -3.67
CA TRP A 146 8.28 -8.42 -2.38
C TRP A 146 7.85 -9.90 -2.47
N LEU A 147 8.54 -10.69 -3.30
CA LEU A 147 8.19 -12.08 -3.59
C LEU A 147 8.60 -13.04 -2.47
N LYS A 148 9.76 -12.78 -1.84
CA LYS A 148 10.36 -13.61 -0.78
C LYS A 148 10.50 -15.09 -1.18
N LYS A 149 10.88 -15.36 -2.43
CA LYS A 149 10.99 -16.71 -2.98
C LYS A 149 12.42 -17.23 -2.96
N MET A 150 13.40 -16.35 -2.99
CA MET A 150 14.80 -16.78 -2.97
C MET A 150 15.23 -17.16 -1.55
N PRO A 151 16.12 -18.17 -1.40
CA PRO A 151 16.70 -18.48 -0.10
C PRO A 151 17.47 -17.27 0.40
N LEU A 152 17.43 -17.00 1.71
CA LEU A 152 18.18 -15.91 2.32
C LEU A 152 17.84 -14.50 1.77
N THR A 153 16.67 -14.29 1.15
CA THR A 153 16.27 -12.97 0.60
C THR A 153 16.35 -11.85 1.63
N GLU A 154 15.92 -12.12 2.87
CA GLU A 154 15.86 -11.09 3.90
C GLU A 154 17.26 -10.76 4.43
N GLU A 155 18.13 -11.76 4.53
CA GLU A 155 19.55 -11.66 4.84
C GLU A 155 20.29 -10.86 3.76
N PHE A 156 20.05 -11.20 2.48
CA PHE A 156 20.54 -10.41 1.36
C PHE A 156 20.04 -8.98 1.45
N SER A 157 18.74 -8.76 1.66
CA SER A 157 18.15 -7.43 1.69
C SER A 157 18.75 -6.57 2.80
N ALA A 158 18.93 -7.15 4.00
CA ALA A 158 19.54 -6.45 5.12
C ALA A 158 21.00 -6.08 4.83
N TRP A 159 21.82 -7.04 4.38
CA TRP A 159 23.22 -6.81 4.05
C TRP A 159 23.40 -5.84 2.88
N PHE A 160 22.67 -6.04 1.79
CA PHE A 160 22.87 -5.32 0.53
C PHE A 160 22.55 -3.82 0.67
N THR A 161 21.69 -3.43 1.63
CA THR A 161 21.46 -2.00 1.93
C THR A 161 22.71 -1.27 2.45
N THR A 162 23.71 -2.01 2.94
CA THR A 162 25.00 -1.47 3.39
C THR A 162 26.02 -1.31 2.25
N ILE A 163 25.75 -1.94 1.11
CA ILE A 163 26.67 -1.95 -0.03
C ILE A 163 26.48 -0.68 -0.86
N SER A 164 27.57 0.07 -1.03
CA SER A 164 27.57 1.31 -1.82
C SER A 164 27.19 1.04 -3.28
N GLN A 165 26.33 1.90 -3.83
CA GLN A 165 25.92 1.88 -5.24
C GLN A 165 27.05 2.36 -6.16
N SER A 166 28.03 1.50 -6.36
CA SER A 166 29.15 1.69 -7.28
C SER A 166 29.21 0.51 -8.25
N PHE A 167 29.39 0.81 -9.53
CA PHE A 167 29.47 -0.24 -10.56
C PHE A 167 30.59 -1.23 -10.28
N SER A 168 31.78 -0.76 -9.87
CA SER A 168 32.92 -1.63 -9.58
C SER A 168 32.73 -2.48 -8.32
N ILE A 169 31.95 -2.00 -7.35
CA ILE A 169 31.62 -2.77 -6.15
C ILE A 169 30.61 -3.85 -6.50
N TRP A 170 29.52 -3.47 -7.18
CA TRP A 170 28.47 -4.41 -7.58
C TRP A 170 28.98 -5.46 -8.58
N ASP A 171 30.00 -5.12 -9.39
CA ASP A 171 30.58 -6.05 -10.34
C ASP A 171 31.23 -7.27 -9.69
N LYS A 172 31.66 -7.16 -8.42
CA LYS A 172 32.19 -8.31 -7.66
C LYS A 172 31.11 -9.34 -7.36
N TYR A 173 29.89 -8.87 -7.09
CA TYR A 173 28.75 -9.70 -6.69
C TYR A 173 27.93 -10.22 -7.87
N ILE A 174 28.41 -10.00 -9.11
CA ILE A 174 27.88 -10.69 -10.28
C ILE A 174 28.31 -12.16 -10.32
N ASP A 175 29.39 -12.49 -9.61
CA ASP A 175 29.80 -13.84 -9.35
C ASP A 175 28.90 -14.42 -8.24
N ASP A 176 28.20 -15.50 -8.59
CA ASP A 176 27.22 -16.14 -7.73
C ASP A 176 27.87 -16.70 -6.43
N ASP A 177 29.14 -17.12 -6.47
CA ASP A 177 29.83 -17.61 -5.26
C ASP A 177 30.17 -16.46 -4.31
N GLU A 178 30.60 -15.31 -4.84
CA GLU A 178 30.99 -14.16 -4.03
C GLU A 178 29.79 -13.51 -3.34
N ILE A 179 28.65 -13.39 -4.04
CA ILE A 179 27.42 -12.89 -3.42
C ILE A 179 26.89 -13.84 -2.35
N MET A 180 26.89 -15.16 -2.60
CA MET A 180 26.40 -16.13 -1.62
C MET A 180 27.28 -16.16 -0.37
N LYS A 181 28.61 -16.17 -0.51
CA LYS A 181 29.53 -16.06 0.64
C LYS A 181 29.28 -14.79 1.45
N ALA A 182 29.03 -13.65 0.79
CA ALA A 182 28.77 -12.40 1.49
C ALA A 182 27.45 -12.46 2.29
N ILE A 183 26.38 -13.00 1.69
CA ILE A 183 25.09 -13.20 2.37
C ILE A 183 25.25 -14.13 3.58
N GLU A 184 25.97 -15.24 3.44
CA GLU A 184 26.17 -16.22 4.51
C GLU A 184 27.00 -15.65 5.67
N ASN A 185 28.07 -14.90 5.36
CA ASN A 185 28.98 -14.35 6.37
C ASN A 185 28.38 -13.17 7.13
N GLU A 186 27.63 -12.29 6.46
CA GLU A 186 27.19 -11.01 7.03
C GLU A 186 25.67 -10.90 7.19
N GLY A 187 24.91 -11.56 6.31
CA GLY A 187 23.47 -11.37 6.17
C GLY A 187 22.66 -11.75 7.40
N ASN A 188 23.00 -12.85 8.09
CA ASN A 188 22.24 -13.29 9.26
C ASN A 188 22.29 -12.29 10.42
N ALA A 189 23.49 -11.78 10.73
CA ALA A 189 23.67 -10.78 11.79
C ALA A 189 22.95 -9.46 11.44
N MET A 190 23.05 -9.03 10.18
CA MET A 190 22.38 -7.82 9.67
C MET A 190 20.86 -7.95 9.71
N GLN A 191 20.32 -9.11 9.32
CA GLN A 191 18.89 -9.39 9.39
C GLN A 191 18.41 -9.38 10.84
N LYS A 192 19.15 -10.00 11.77
CA LYS A 192 18.79 -10.04 13.19
C LYS A 192 18.67 -8.64 13.79
N ILE A 193 19.64 -7.76 13.55
CA ILE A 193 19.57 -6.38 14.04
C ILE A 193 18.47 -5.57 13.33
N THR A 194 18.24 -5.82 12.04
CA THR A 194 17.16 -5.20 11.26
C THR A 194 15.79 -5.56 11.85
N MET A 195 15.54 -6.85 12.14
CA MET A 195 14.30 -7.31 12.77
C MET A 195 14.10 -6.75 14.18
N TYR A 196 15.16 -6.67 14.97
CA TYR A 196 15.13 -6.03 16.29
C TYR A 196 14.71 -4.55 16.18
N ASN A 197 15.33 -3.80 15.27
CA ASN A 197 15.02 -2.39 15.03
C ASN A 197 13.59 -2.19 14.54
N ILE A 198 13.16 -2.97 13.53
CA ILE A 198 11.79 -2.94 13.02
C ILE A 198 10.80 -3.16 14.16
N SER A 199 11.03 -4.18 14.99
CA SER A 199 10.12 -4.50 16.11
C SER A 199 10.08 -3.38 17.15
N LYS A 200 11.25 -2.84 17.53
CA LYS A 200 11.35 -1.75 18.49
C LYS A 200 10.68 -0.46 17.99
N ILE A 201 10.92 -0.09 16.74
CA ILE A 201 10.34 1.11 16.10
C ILE A 201 8.82 0.95 15.96
N SER A 202 8.34 -0.24 15.61
CA SER A 202 6.91 -0.50 15.42
C SER A 202 6.09 -0.30 16.69
N ASN A 203 6.68 -0.42 17.88
CA ASN A 203 6.01 -0.18 19.17
C ASN A 203 5.55 1.28 19.36
N TYR A 204 6.09 2.22 18.60
CA TYR A 204 5.70 3.64 18.66
C TYR A 204 4.57 3.99 17.67
N CYS A 205 4.04 3.00 16.95
CA CYS A 205 2.96 3.21 16.00
C CYS A 205 1.68 3.66 16.73
N VAL A 206 1.00 4.65 16.18
CA VAL A 206 -0.31 5.11 16.68
C VAL A 206 -1.36 4.90 15.60
N VAL A 207 -2.37 4.12 15.93
CA VAL A 207 -3.55 3.94 15.07
C VAL A 207 -4.54 5.08 15.29
N LYS A 208 -5.02 5.68 14.19
CA LYS A 208 -5.95 6.81 14.19
C LYS A 208 -7.15 6.51 13.32
N PHE A 209 -8.30 7.07 13.68
CA PHE A 209 -9.51 7.00 12.85
C PHE A 209 -9.76 8.36 12.19
N CYS A 210 -9.84 8.36 10.87
CA CYS A 210 -9.98 9.59 10.09
C CYS A 210 -10.83 9.41 8.84
N LYS A 211 -11.31 10.51 8.27
CA LYS A 211 -11.92 10.56 6.95
C LYS A 211 -10.92 11.12 5.96
N ILE A 212 -10.65 10.38 4.88
CA ILE A 212 -9.84 10.83 3.73
C ILE A 212 -10.72 10.72 2.50
N ASN A 213 -10.86 11.82 1.75
CA ASN A 213 -11.90 11.96 0.74
C ASN A 213 -13.29 11.67 1.35
N ASP A 214 -14.10 10.78 0.78
CA ASP A 214 -15.43 10.43 1.27
C ASP A 214 -15.50 9.17 2.14
N LYS A 215 -14.37 8.51 2.41
CA LYS A 215 -14.31 7.26 3.16
C LYS A 215 -13.64 7.44 4.51
N SER A 216 -14.09 6.66 5.49
CA SER A 216 -13.45 6.58 6.80
C SER A 216 -12.41 5.47 6.81
N TYR A 217 -11.29 5.71 7.47
CA TYR A 217 -10.17 4.78 7.55
C TYR A 217 -9.60 4.72 8.95
N MET A 218 -9.16 3.52 9.31
CA MET A 218 -8.30 3.26 10.42
C MET A 218 -6.85 3.21 9.92
N VAL A 219 -6.05 4.22 10.23
CA VAL A 219 -4.71 4.40 9.66
C VAL A 219 -3.65 4.34 10.75
N CYS A 220 -2.64 3.50 10.54
CA CYS A 220 -1.51 3.37 11.45
C CYS A 220 -0.39 4.34 11.07
N PHE A 221 -0.17 5.38 11.87
CA PHE A 221 0.87 6.38 11.64
C PHE A 221 2.12 6.11 12.46
N LEU A 222 3.28 6.28 11.84
CA LEU A 222 4.57 6.18 12.51
C LEU A 222 5.63 7.02 11.80
N ASN A 223 6.47 7.70 12.58
CA ASN A 223 7.64 8.39 12.05
C ASN A 223 8.79 7.39 11.88
N SER A 224 9.31 7.25 10.66
CA SER A 224 10.59 6.58 10.42
C SER A 224 11.13 6.97 9.05
N ASN A 225 12.43 7.28 8.97
CA ASN A 225 13.15 7.39 7.70
C ASN A 225 13.74 6.04 7.23
N MET A 226 13.77 5.02 8.09
CA MET A 226 14.31 3.69 7.80
C MET A 226 13.21 2.62 7.76
N TYR A 227 13.44 1.53 7.03
CA TYR A 227 12.60 0.32 7.02
C TYR A 227 11.09 0.56 6.78
N LYS A 228 10.73 1.63 6.03
CA LYS A 228 9.33 2.05 5.86
C LYS A 228 8.43 0.93 5.34
N SER A 229 8.93 0.13 4.38
CA SER A 229 8.19 -1.00 3.84
C SER A 229 7.98 -2.10 4.87
N ASP A 230 9.04 -2.54 5.55
CA ASP A 230 8.98 -3.65 6.50
C ASP A 230 8.18 -3.30 7.75
N ILE A 231 8.36 -2.08 8.28
CA ILE A 231 7.58 -1.58 9.43
C ILE A 231 6.10 -1.46 9.05
N GLY A 232 5.80 -0.85 7.90
CA GLY A 232 4.42 -0.70 7.45
C GLY A 232 3.71 -2.04 7.23
N ASN A 233 4.40 -3.02 6.66
CA ASN A 233 3.89 -4.38 6.51
C ASN A 233 3.67 -5.04 7.89
N LYS A 234 4.68 -5.06 8.76
CA LYS A 234 4.58 -5.66 10.11
C LYS A 234 3.43 -5.07 10.92
N ILE A 235 3.26 -3.75 10.87
CA ILE A 235 2.18 -3.06 11.55
C ILE A 235 0.82 -3.60 11.12
N ILE A 236 0.58 -3.76 9.82
CA ILE A 236 -0.72 -4.19 9.29
C ILE A 236 -0.93 -5.70 9.41
N THR A 237 0.13 -6.50 9.39
CA THR A 237 -0.01 -7.96 9.48
C THR A 237 -0.01 -8.50 10.90
N GLU A 238 0.66 -7.81 11.85
CA GLU A 238 0.94 -8.36 13.19
C GLU A 238 0.41 -7.49 14.34
N ILE A 239 0.44 -6.16 14.22
CA ILE A 239 0.18 -5.25 15.37
C ILE A 239 -1.26 -4.73 15.35
N TYR A 240 -1.66 -4.13 14.21
CA TYR A 240 -2.96 -3.51 14.01
C TYR A 240 -3.70 -4.13 12.82
N PRO A 241 -4.00 -5.45 12.84
CA PRO A 241 -4.56 -6.15 11.69
C PRO A 241 -5.98 -5.74 11.28
N TYR A 242 -6.70 -4.95 12.10
CA TYR A 242 -8.01 -4.40 11.70
C TYR A 242 -7.90 -3.06 10.96
N ALA A 243 -6.74 -2.41 11.04
CA ALA A 243 -6.50 -1.14 10.36
C ALA A 243 -6.63 -1.31 8.84
N ASP A 244 -6.86 -0.23 8.12
CA ASP A 244 -6.99 -0.24 6.66
C ASP A 244 -5.63 -0.24 5.97
N PHE A 245 -4.69 0.54 6.49
CA PHE A 245 -3.34 0.63 5.98
C PHE A 245 -2.43 1.36 6.98
N SER A 246 -1.12 1.25 6.77
CA SER A 246 -0.12 2.02 7.51
C SER A 246 0.43 3.16 6.66
N ALA A 247 0.82 4.24 7.33
CA ALA A 247 1.36 5.45 6.75
C ALA A 247 2.64 5.83 7.52
N ILE A 248 3.79 5.36 7.01
CA ILE A 248 5.10 5.64 7.60
C ILE A 248 5.61 6.95 7.02
N TYR A 249 5.78 7.96 7.86
CA TYR A 249 6.17 9.29 7.42
C TYR A 249 7.59 9.65 7.84
N SER A 250 8.22 10.55 7.07
CA SER A 250 9.47 11.20 7.42
C SER A 250 9.46 12.64 6.94
N ILE A 251 10.18 13.51 7.62
CA ILE A 251 10.37 14.90 7.21
C ILE A 251 11.58 14.97 6.27
N ASP A 252 11.46 15.76 5.21
CA ASP A 252 12.57 16.21 4.36
C ASP A 252 12.85 17.69 4.67
N ASP A 253 13.88 17.91 5.50
CA ASP A 253 14.26 19.24 5.99
C ASP A 253 14.76 20.17 4.89
N TYR A 254 15.32 19.64 3.80
CA TYR A 254 15.79 20.47 2.68
C TYR A 254 14.64 21.15 1.95
N THR A 255 13.49 20.48 1.89
CA THR A 255 12.31 20.98 1.16
C THR A 255 11.14 21.33 2.06
N ASN A 256 11.31 21.25 3.39
CA ASN A 256 10.26 21.44 4.40
C ASN A 256 8.98 20.66 4.09
N SER A 257 9.14 19.41 3.65
CA SER A 257 8.06 18.56 3.17
C SER A 257 7.94 17.29 4.01
N THR A 258 6.77 16.64 3.96
CA THR A 258 6.54 15.33 4.58
C THR A 258 6.37 14.27 3.51
N LEU A 259 7.16 13.19 3.61
CA LEU A 259 7.08 12.03 2.75
C LEU A 259 6.33 10.91 3.46
N PHE A 260 5.22 10.45 2.91
CA PHE A 260 4.48 9.28 3.40
C PHE A 260 4.72 8.06 2.51
N SER A 261 4.96 6.92 3.16
CA SER A 261 5.04 5.60 2.56
C SER A 261 3.87 4.77 3.07
N LEU A 262 2.91 4.50 2.19
CA LEU A 262 1.68 3.78 2.51
C LEU A 262 1.87 2.28 2.26
N ARG A 263 1.46 1.43 3.21
CA ARG A 263 1.50 -0.04 3.07
C ARG A 263 0.18 -0.69 3.46
N SER A 264 -0.27 -1.64 2.65
CA SER A 264 -1.42 -2.50 2.91
C SER A 264 -1.18 -3.90 2.34
N THR A 265 -2.17 -4.79 2.39
CA THR A 265 -2.14 -6.12 1.75
C THR A 265 -3.34 -6.31 0.83
N ASP A 266 -3.39 -7.42 0.09
CA ASP A 266 -4.51 -7.74 -0.82
C ASP A 266 -5.87 -7.83 -0.12
N GLU A 267 -5.89 -8.11 1.18
CA GLU A 267 -7.13 -8.17 1.98
C GLU A 267 -7.51 -6.81 2.57
N HIS A 268 -6.65 -5.81 2.42
CA HIS A 268 -6.79 -4.44 2.92
C HIS A 268 -7.08 -3.44 1.79
N THR A 269 -7.20 -2.16 2.18
CA THR A 269 -7.48 -1.03 1.29
C THR A 269 -6.41 -0.85 0.21
N ASP A 270 -6.85 -0.48 -0.99
CA ASP A 270 -5.98 -0.03 -2.08
C ASP A 270 -5.39 1.35 -1.74
N VAL A 271 -4.12 1.39 -1.36
CA VAL A 271 -3.43 2.64 -1.01
C VAL A 271 -3.02 3.46 -2.22
N SER A 272 -3.09 2.91 -3.44
CA SER A 272 -2.81 3.65 -4.66
C SER A 272 -3.91 4.66 -4.97
N GLU A 273 -5.17 4.37 -4.63
CA GLU A 273 -6.30 5.31 -4.76
C GLU A 273 -6.12 6.51 -3.82
N ILE A 274 -5.71 6.25 -2.56
CA ILE A 274 -5.44 7.28 -1.56
C ILE A 274 -4.26 8.14 -1.99
N ALA A 275 -3.17 7.52 -2.46
CA ALA A 275 -2.01 8.24 -2.93
C ALA A 275 -2.35 9.14 -4.12
N LYS A 276 -3.07 8.61 -5.14
CA LYS A 276 -3.51 9.40 -6.30
C LYS A 276 -4.36 10.60 -5.89
N PHE A 277 -5.31 10.41 -4.97
CA PHE A 277 -6.14 11.50 -4.45
C PHE A 277 -5.32 12.62 -3.79
N LEU A 278 -4.22 12.26 -3.12
CA LEU A 278 -3.33 13.19 -2.44
C LEU A 278 -2.12 13.64 -3.29
N GLY A 279 -2.16 13.45 -4.61
CA GLY A 279 -1.11 13.88 -5.54
C GLY A 279 0.15 13.00 -5.56
N GLY A 280 0.08 11.80 -4.97
CA GLY A 280 1.09 10.76 -5.03
C GLY A 280 0.76 9.63 -6.01
N GLY A 281 1.34 8.45 -5.80
CA GLY A 281 1.12 7.28 -6.65
C GLY A 281 1.88 6.04 -6.19
N GLY A 282 1.71 4.95 -6.95
CA GLY A 282 2.39 3.67 -6.70
C GLY A 282 1.55 2.46 -7.09
N HIS A 283 1.75 1.36 -6.35
CA HIS A 283 1.02 0.10 -6.47
C HIS A 283 -0.08 0.00 -5.41
N ARG A 284 -1.05 -0.91 -5.64
CA ARG A 284 -2.20 -1.17 -4.76
C ARG A 284 -1.83 -1.26 -3.27
N ASN A 285 -0.73 -1.95 -2.96
CA ASN A 285 -0.30 -2.25 -1.59
C ASN A 285 0.90 -1.41 -1.13
N ALA A 286 1.50 -0.62 -2.01
CA ALA A 286 2.69 0.17 -1.73
C ALA A 286 2.67 1.44 -2.57
N SER A 287 2.38 2.57 -1.93
CA SER A 287 2.31 3.87 -2.59
C SER A 287 2.98 4.96 -1.77
N GLY A 288 3.37 6.05 -2.43
CA GLY A 288 4.07 7.18 -1.83
C GLY A 288 3.35 8.51 -2.05
N ILE A 289 3.47 9.42 -1.09
CA ILE A 289 2.93 10.79 -1.15
C ILE A 289 4.01 11.76 -0.65
N LYS A 290 4.13 12.92 -1.30
CA LYS A 290 4.93 14.05 -0.82
C LYS A 290 4.01 15.25 -0.59
N LEU A 291 3.93 15.72 0.65
CA LEU A 291 3.19 16.94 1.01
C LEU A 291 4.18 18.08 1.21
N SER A 292 3.95 19.23 0.59
CA SER A 292 4.85 20.40 0.62
C SER A 292 4.83 21.18 1.94
N TYR A 293 4.45 20.53 3.04
CA TYR A 293 4.40 21.11 4.38
C TYR A 293 4.64 20.01 5.44
N LEU A 294 4.93 20.44 6.66
CA LEU A 294 5.19 19.55 7.79
C LEU A 294 3.89 19.02 8.39
N THR A 295 3.75 17.71 8.50
CA THR A 295 2.61 17.05 9.16
C THR A 295 3.01 15.65 9.62
N CYS A 296 2.31 15.11 10.62
CA CYS A 296 2.43 13.72 11.06
C CYS A 296 1.23 12.85 10.65
N VAL A 297 0.28 13.42 9.91
CA VAL A 297 -0.94 12.75 9.43
C VAL A 297 -1.24 13.10 7.97
N LEU A 298 -1.96 12.21 7.29
CA LEU A 298 -2.47 12.49 5.95
C LEU A 298 -3.58 13.57 6.00
N PRO A 299 -3.76 14.37 4.94
CA PRO A 299 -4.84 15.35 4.85
C PRO A 299 -6.21 14.69 4.96
N GLY A 300 -7.07 15.22 5.82
CA GLY A 300 -8.39 14.67 6.10
C GLY A 300 -8.96 15.17 7.42
N VAL A 301 -10.08 14.59 7.85
CA VAL A 301 -10.74 14.92 9.13
C VAL A 301 -10.38 13.84 10.15
N MET A 302 -9.75 14.20 11.26
CA MET A 302 -9.42 13.27 12.34
C MET A 302 -10.60 13.11 13.30
N TYR A 303 -11.02 11.87 13.56
CA TYR A 303 -12.09 11.54 14.51
C TYR A 303 -11.56 10.93 15.81
N ASP A 304 -10.43 10.22 15.75
CA ASP A 304 -9.71 9.69 16.91
C ASP A 304 -8.20 9.74 16.68
N ASN A 305 -7.49 10.33 17.63
CA ASN A 305 -6.03 10.50 17.60
C ASN A 305 -5.29 9.51 18.51
N PHE A 306 -5.99 8.75 19.35
CA PHE A 306 -5.40 7.96 20.44
C PHE A 306 -5.69 6.46 20.33
N GLY A 307 -6.30 6.01 19.24
CA GLY A 307 -6.57 4.59 18.99
C GLY A 307 -7.69 3.98 19.83
N LYS A 308 -8.48 4.79 20.54
CA LYS A 308 -9.62 4.30 21.35
C LYS A 308 -10.65 3.57 20.49
N ILE A 309 -10.96 4.08 19.30
CA ILE A 309 -11.91 3.44 18.38
C ILE A 309 -11.40 2.08 17.94
N TYR A 310 -10.10 1.95 17.66
CA TYR A 310 -9.49 0.66 17.31
C TYR A 310 -9.71 -0.39 18.41
N GLU A 311 -9.53 -0.02 19.68
CA GLU A 311 -9.75 -0.91 20.81
C GLU A 311 -11.22 -1.36 20.91
N TYR A 312 -12.17 -0.46 20.68
CA TYR A 312 -13.60 -0.82 20.63
C TYR A 312 -13.91 -1.84 19.52
N LEU A 313 -13.28 -1.74 18.35
CA LEU A 313 -13.51 -2.69 17.23
C LEU A 313 -13.21 -4.15 17.60
N LYS A 314 -12.36 -4.39 18.61
CA LYS A 314 -12.08 -5.74 19.13
C LYS A 314 -13.34 -6.41 19.70
N ASN A 315 -14.33 -5.62 20.12
CA ASN A 315 -15.52 -6.04 20.83
C ASN A 315 -16.80 -5.99 19.98
N ILE A 316 -16.69 -5.93 18.65
CA ILE A 316 -17.89 -6.06 17.80
C ILE A 316 -18.55 -7.42 18.02
N HIS A 317 -19.87 -7.49 17.90
CA HIS A 317 -20.61 -8.75 17.91
C HIS A 317 -21.60 -8.79 16.76
N PHE A 318 -22.03 -9.99 16.39
CA PHE A 318 -22.95 -10.22 15.29
C PHE A 318 -24.21 -10.90 15.82
N SER A 319 -25.36 -10.40 15.39
CA SER A 319 -26.65 -11.04 15.62
C SER A 319 -27.59 -10.69 14.46
N GLU A 320 -28.78 -11.26 14.48
CA GLU A 320 -29.82 -11.04 13.49
C GLU A 320 -30.94 -10.19 14.09
N ILE A 321 -31.49 -9.28 13.30
CA ILE A 321 -32.72 -8.56 13.64
C ILE A 321 -33.82 -8.99 12.68
N ASN A 322 -34.97 -9.32 13.23
CA ASN A 322 -36.17 -9.56 12.45
C ASN A 322 -36.99 -8.25 12.38
N VAL A 323 -37.05 -7.67 11.18
CA VAL A 323 -37.90 -6.52 10.86
C VAL A 323 -39.04 -7.04 10.00
N ASN A 324 -40.26 -7.04 10.55
CA ASN A 324 -41.51 -7.44 9.87
C ASN A 324 -41.45 -8.80 9.12
N GLY A 325 -40.72 -9.77 9.66
CA GLY A 325 -40.56 -11.11 9.08
C GLY A 325 -39.28 -11.29 8.26
N LYS A 326 -38.56 -10.21 7.95
CA LYS A 326 -37.29 -10.24 7.22
C LYS A 326 -36.10 -10.16 8.16
N ILE A 327 -35.12 -11.05 7.95
CA ILE A 327 -33.94 -11.18 8.79
C ILE A 327 -32.79 -10.34 8.22
N TYR A 328 -32.24 -9.46 9.05
CA TYR A 328 -31.11 -8.60 8.74
C TYR A 328 -29.90 -8.95 9.63
N ASN A 329 -28.82 -9.40 9.01
CA ASN A 329 -27.53 -9.59 9.69
C ASN A 329 -27.01 -8.23 10.17
N THR A 330 -26.71 -8.16 11.46
CA THR A 330 -26.40 -6.91 12.14
C THR A 330 -25.11 -7.03 12.93
N VAL A 331 -24.19 -6.08 12.73
CA VAL A 331 -23.01 -5.91 13.59
C VAL A 331 -23.32 -4.89 14.67
N TYR A 332 -22.91 -5.16 15.90
CA TYR A 332 -23.16 -4.31 17.04
C TYR A 332 -21.86 -3.92 17.72
N LEU A 333 -21.84 -2.72 18.30
CA LEU A 333 -20.71 -2.21 19.06
C LEU A 333 -21.19 -1.29 20.18
N ASN A 334 -20.66 -1.47 21.39
CA ASN A 334 -20.89 -0.53 22.48
C ASN A 334 -19.80 0.56 22.47
N MET A 335 -20.19 1.82 22.24
CA MET A 335 -19.34 2.99 22.42
C MET A 335 -20.16 4.29 22.43
N SER A 336 -19.66 5.32 23.11
CA SER A 336 -20.38 6.60 23.27
C SER A 336 -20.00 7.69 22.25
N ASN A 337 -18.79 7.64 21.69
CA ASN A 337 -18.23 8.71 20.83
C ASN A 337 -18.21 8.32 19.35
N ASN A 338 -18.31 9.30 18.44
CA ASN A 338 -18.20 9.09 16.98
C ASN A 338 -19.15 8.02 16.39
N LYS A 339 -20.27 7.73 17.07
CA LYS A 339 -21.16 6.58 16.79
C LYS A 339 -21.58 6.47 15.32
N SER A 340 -22.06 7.56 14.71
CA SER A 340 -22.50 7.53 13.30
C SER A 340 -21.36 7.23 12.32
N LYS A 341 -20.14 7.65 12.65
CA LYS A 341 -18.96 7.50 11.78
C LYS A 341 -18.48 6.05 11.86
N VAL A 342 -18.49 5.49 13.06
CA VAL A 342 -18.15 4.06 13.28
C VAL A 342 -19.23 3.14 12.72
N ALA A 343 -20.51 3.47 12.88
CA ALA A 343 -21.62 2.70 12.30
C ALA A 343 -21.47 2.60 10.77
N SER A 344 -21.20 3.72 10.10
CA SER A 344 -20.93 3.74 8.66
C SER A 344 -19.66 2.95 8.31
N TYR A 345 -18.57 3.15 9.05
CA TYR A 345 -17.28 2.49 8.81
C TYR A 345 -17.35 0.97 8.92
N LEU A 346 -18.13 0.43 9.86
CA LEU A 346 -18.32 -1.01 10.02
C LEU A 346 -18.94 -1.67 8.78
N LEU A 347 -19.84 -0.98 8.09
CA LEU A 347 -20.49 -1.47 6.86
C LEU A 347 -19.73 -1.09 5.59
N GLN A 348 -18.75 -0.19 5.68
CA GLN A 348 -17.97 0.27 4.54
C GLN A 348 -17.26 -0.90 3.84
N THR A 349 -17.14 -0.80 2.52
CA THR A 349 -16.25 -1.66 1.74
C THR A 349 -14.79 -1.42 2.15
N LYS A 350 -14.17 -2.44 2.75
CA LYS A 350 -12.75 -2.42 3.14
C LYS A 350 -11.84 -2.73 1.94
N SER A 351 -12.21 -3.77 1.20
CA SER A 351 -11.47 -4.29 0.04
C SER A 351 -12.39 -5.06 -0.90
N ILE A 352 -11.90 -5.29 -2.13
CA ILE A 352 -12.52 -6.15 -3.13
C ILE A 352 -11.54 -7.27 -3.46
N LYS A 353 -11.99 -8.53 -3.39
CA LYS A 353 -11.20 -9.73 -3.70
C LYS A 353 -12.05 -10.67 -4.55
N ASP A 354 -11.54 -11.10 -5.69
CA ASP A 354 -12.25 -11.97 -6.65
C ASP A 354 -13.67 -11.44 -6.98
N ASP A 355 -13.76 -10.14 -7.28
CA ASP A 355 -15.02 -9.40 -7.54
C ASP A 355 -16.03 -9.43 -6.38
N LYS A 356 -15.61 -9.82 -5.17
CA LYS A 356 -16.43 -9.82 -3.97
C LYS A 356 -16.06 -8.68 -3.05
N ARG A 357 -17.07 -7.90 -2.68
CA ARG A 357 -17.02 -6.87 -1.64
C ARG A 357 -16.78 -7.51 -0.27
N ILE A 358 -15.77 -7.02 0.44
CA ILE A 358 -15.49 -7.35 1.83
C ILE A 358 -15.80 -6.11 2.68
N GLN A 359 -16.78 -6.22 3.58
CA GLN A 359 -17.10 -5.16 4.54
C GLN A 359 -16.10 -5.15 5.70
N THR A 360 -15.86 -3.98 6.29
CA THR A 360 -14.98 -3.82 7.45
C THR A 360 -15.34 -4.78 8.59
N CYS A 361 -16.62 -4.85 8.99
CA CYS A 361 -17.06 -5.74 10.07
C CYS A 361 -16.78 -7.21 9.74
N GLY A 362 -17.08 -7.64 8.51
CA GLY A 362 -16.85 -9.01 8.05
C GLY A 362 -15.37 -9.38 8.05
N TYR A 363 -14.50 -8.43 7.70
CA TYR A 363 -13.04 -8.63 7.77
C TYR A 363 -12.54 -8.74 9.22
N ILE A 364 -13.02 -7.88 10.13
CA ILE A 364 -12.64 -7.95 11.56
C ILE A 364 -13.03 -9.31 12.17
N ASP A 365 -14.25 -9.79 11.87
CA ASP A 365 -14.72 -11.12 12.30
C ASP A 365 -13.83 -12.25 11.75
N TYR A 366 -13.49 -12.17 10.46
CA TYR A 366 -12.60 -13.14 9.80
C TYR A 366 -11.24 -13.23 10.49
N ILE A 367 -10.59 -12.09 10.76
CA ILE A 367 -9.29 -12.05 11.45
C ILE A 367 -9.40 -12.60 12.88
N ARG A 368 -10.47 -12.26 13.63
CA ARG A 368 -10.71 -12.78 14.99
C ARG A 368 -10.89 -14.29 15.03
N SER A 369 -11.56 -14.86 14.02
CA SER A 369 -11.87 -16.29 13.94
C SER A 369 -10.68 -17.19 13.58
N LYS A 370 -9.48 -16.63 13.33
CA LYS A 370 -8.22 -17.35 13.03
C LYS A 370 -8.34 -18.45 11.94
N LYS A 371 -8.92 -18.10 10.79
CA LYS A 371 -8.78 -18.84 9.50
C LYS A 371 -9.07 -20.36 9.55
N ILE A 372 -10.20 -20.79 10.11
CA ILE A 372 -10.74 -22.13 9.82
C ILE A 372 -12.06 -21.94 9.05
N ASN A 373 -11.98 -21.96 7.71
CA ASN A 373 -13.13 -22.02 6.78
C ASN A 373 -14.25 -20.97 6.94
N SER A 374 -14.01 -19.83 7.58
CA SER A 374 -15.03 -18.77 7.73
C SER A 374 -15.13 -17.91 6.47
N LYS A 375 -16.34 -17.85 5.89
CA LYS A 375 -16.70 -16.83 4.86
C LYS A 375 -16.79 -15.47 5.56
N TYR A 376 -16.43 -14.39 4.87
CA TYR A 376 -16.65 -13.03 5.38
C TYR A 376 -18.15 -12.82 5.67
N LYS A 377 -18.49 -12.51 6.92
CA LYS A 377 -19.86 -12.14 7.30
C LYS A 377 -20.26 -10.87 6.58
N LYS A 378 -21.50 -10.85 6.08
CA LYS A 378 -22.12 -9.67 5.49
C LYS A 378 -23.19 -9.14 6.43
N CYS A 379 -23.17 -7.84 6.67
CA CYS A 379 -24.15 -7.16 7.51
C CYS A 379 -24.93 -6.16 6.67
N SER A 380 -26.24 -6.13 6.88
CA SER A 380 -27.12 -5.11 6.34
C SER A 380 -27.20 -3.89 7.27
N LEU A 381 -26.98 -4.13 8.56
CA LEU A 381 -27.11 -3.12 9.60
C LEU A 381 -25.87 -3.09 10.50
N SER A 382 -25.55 -1.91 11.02
CA SER A 382 -24.64 -1.74 12.15
C SER A 382 -25.35 -0.99 13.27
N ILE A 383 -25.21 -1.42 14.52
CA ILE A 383 -25.81 -0.75 15.67
C ILE A 383 -24.72 -0.39 16.66
N VAL A 384 -24.41 0.90 16.71
CA VAL A 384 -23.51 1.45 17.71
C VAL A 384 -24.33 2.02 18.85
N TRP A 385 -24.21 1.44 20.04
CA TRP A 385 -25.07 1.78 21.17
C TRP A 385 -24.29 2.23 22.40
N ASN A 386 -24.96 3.00 23.27
CA ASN A 386 -24.50 3.27 24.62
C ASN A 386 -25.70 3.49 25.54
N TYR A 387 -25.57 3.05 26.79
CA TYR A 387 -26.55 3.35 27.83
C TYR A 387 -26.18 4.66 28.55
N ASP A 388 -27.15 5.51 28.78
CA ASP A 388 -27.01 6.70 29.60
C ASP A 388 -27.62 6.40 30.98
N GLY A 389 -26.75 6.28 31.98
CA GLY A 389 -27.18 5.96 33.33
C GLY A 389 -27.88 7.10 34.05
N PHE A 390 -27.73 8.35 33.58
CA PHE A 390 -28.35 9.51 34.20
C PHE A 390 -29.81 9.62 33.78
N GLU A 391 -30.05 9.64 32.47
CA GLU A 391 -31.40 9.76 31.89
C GLU A 391 -32.13 8.39 31.80
N GLN A 392 -31.42 7.29 32.03
CA GLN A 392 -31.92 5.92 31.94
C GLN A 392 -32.46 5.49 30.57
N PHE A 393 -31.91 6.03 29.48
CA PHE A 393 -32.20 5.58 28.11
C PHE A 393 -31.00 4.87 27.48
N THR A 394 -31.26 4.13 26.40
CA THR A 394 -30.24 3.62 25.49
C THR A 394 -30.25 4.41 24.19
N TRP A 395 -29.11 4.98 23.83
CA TRP A 395 -28.89 5.53 22.50
C TRP A 395 -28.52 4.41 21.53
N LEU A 396 -29.22 4.32 20.40
CA LEU A 396 -28.85 3.47 19.28
C LEU A 396 -28.52 4.35 18.07
N THR A 397 -27.35 4.14 17.49
CA THR A 397 -27.00 4.69 16.17
C THR A 397 -26.97 3.54 15.17
N VAL A 398 -27.96 3.50 14.29
CA VAL A 398 -28.13 2.42 13.32
C VAL A 398 -27.59 2.87 11.97
N GLY A 399 -26.57 2.19 11.46
CA GLY A 399 -26.10 2.34 10.09
C GLY A 399 -26.78 1.35 9.15
N LEU A 400 -27.09 1.80 7.94
CA LEU A 400 -27.69 1.01 6.87
C LEU A 400 -26.65 0.78 5.77
N ASP A 401 -26.53 -0.46 5.29
CA ASP A 401 -25.63 -0.75 4.18
C ASP A 401 -26.08 -0.02 2.91
N GLU A 402 -25.12 0.53 2.16
CA GLU A 402 -25.41 1.34 0.98
C GLU A 402 -26.15 0.57 -0.12
N TYR A 403 -26.06 -0.77 -0.12
CA TYR A 403 -26.70 -1.66 -1.09
C TYR A 403 -28.11 -2.12 -0.67
N LEU A 404 -28.64 -1.65 0.46
CA LEU A 404 -30.07 -1.82 0.76
C LEU A 404 -30.91 -1.01 -0.22
N THR A 405 -32.00 -1.61 -0.68
CA THR A 405 -33.02 -0.95 -1.51
C THR A 405 -33.74 0.15 -0.72
N ASP A 406 -34.33 1.11 -1.42
CA ASP A 406 -35.08 2.20 -0.77
C ASP A 406 -36.31 1.66 -0.01
N GLU A 407 -36.92 0.58 -0.49
CA GLU A 407 -38.00 -0.14 0.19
C GLU A 407 -37.52 -0.74 1.53
N GLU A 408 -36.38 -1.45 1.52
CA GLU A 408 -35.78 -1.98 2.75
C GLU A 408 -35.43 -0.87 3.75
N LYS A 409 -34.83 0.23 3.27
CA LYS A 409 -34.50 1.38 4.13
C LYS A 409 -35.77 1.99 4.74
N THR A 410 -36.84 2.11 3.97
CA THR A 410 -38.14 2.62 4.44
C THR A 410 -38.75 1.69 5.49
N GLU A 411 -38.75 0.38 5.23
CA GLU A 411 -39.23 -0.64 6.16
C GLU A 411 -38.47 -0.61 7.50
N ILE A 412 -37.15 -0.58 7.42
CA ILE A 412 -36.27 -0.49 8.59
C ILE A 412 -36.50 0.82 9.36
N SER A 413 -36.62 1.94 8.66
CA SER A 413 -36.88 3.25 9.28
C SER A 413 -38.22 3.30 10.02
N THR A 414 -39.25 2.67 9.44
CA THR A 414 -40.57 2.56 10.04
C THR A 414 -40.54 1.67 11.28
N TYR A 415 -39.79 0.56 11.23
CA TYR A 415 -39.65 -0.36 12.36
C TYR A 415 -38.98 0.29 13.58
N PHE A 416 -37.99 1.15 13.34
CA PHE A 416 -37.28 1.87 14.39
C PHE A 416 -37.93 3.21 14.78
N ASP A 417 -39.00 3.61 14.08
CA ASP A 417 -39.63 4.92 14.22
C ASP A 417 -38.62 6.08 14.18
N ALA A 418 -37.73 6.06 13.18
CA ALA A 418 -36.63 7.02 13.06
C ALA A 418 -36.33 7.41 11.62
N GLU A 419 -35.98 8.67 11.41
CA GLU A 419 -35.61 9.19 10.08
C GLU A 419 -34.20 8.72 9.67
N VAL A 420 -34.07 8.32 8.39
CA VAL A 420 -32.78 7.97 7.80
C VAL A 420 -32.12 9.21 7.21
N LYS A 421 -30.95 9.57 7.73
CA LYS A 421 -30.10 10.64 7.18
C LYS A 421 -28.71 10.10 6.87
N ASN A 422 -28.31 10.15 5.59
CA ASN A 422 -27.02 9.60 5.12
C ASN A 422 -26.80 8.13 5.52
N ASN A 423 -27.83 7.29 5.35
CA ASN A 423 -27.84 5.88 5.77
C ASN A 423 -27.61 5.67 7.29
N ILE A 424 -27.89 6.68 8.13
CA ILE A 424 -27.82 6.60 9.59
C ILE A 424 -29.18 6.97 10.19
N MET A 425 -29.58 6.25 11.24
CA MET A 425 -30.66 6.61 12.15
C MET A 425 -30.12 6.78 13.56
N ILE A 426 -30.72 7.69 14.33
CA ILE A 426 -30.43 7.89 15.75
C ILE A 426 -31.73 7.66 16.50
N ILE A 427 -31.70 6.74 17.46
CA ILE A 427 -32.88 6.30 18.19
C ILE A 427 -32.58 6.48 19.68
N GLU A 428 -33.55 7.03 20.39
CA GLU A 428 -33.60 7.07 21.83
C GLU A 428 -34.61 6.04 22.30
N GLN A 429 -34.22 5.20 23.26
CA GLN A 429 -35.08 4.15 23.77
C GLN A 429 -35.14 4.19 25.30
N ASP A 430 -36.36 4.36 25.84
CA ASP A 430 -36.62 4.38 27.28
C ASP A 430 -36.28 3.05 27.94
N LYS A 431 -35.38 3.10 28.95
CA LYS A 431 -34.88 1.95 29.71
C LYS A 431 -34.13 0.93 28.84
N LEU A 432 -33.33 0.07 29.49
CA LEU A 432 -32.64 -1.03 28.83
C LEU A 432 -33.70 -2.01 28.28
N ASP A 433 -34.06 -1.87 27.00
CA ASP A 433 -35.18 -2.62 26.41
C ASP A 433 -35.02 -4.13 26.64
N TYR A 434 -36.08 -4.73 27.18
CA TYR A 434 -36.18 -6.17 27.40
C TYR A 434 -36.02 -6.97 26.09
N LYS A 435 -36.19 -6.36 24.90
CA LYS A 435 -35.84 -6.98 23.60
C LYS A 435 -34.32 -7.10 23.38
N LEU A 436 -33.50 -6.19 23.90
CA LEU A 436 -32.03 -6.31 23.88
C LEU A 436 -31.53 -7.40 24.86
N LYS A 437 -32.29 -7.70 25.94
CA LYS A 437 -32.04 -8.87 26.80
C LYS A 437 -32.22 -10.23 26.08
N LYS A 438 -33.08 -10.31 25.05
CA LYS A 438 -33.24 -11.52 24.22
C LYS A 438 -32.10 -11.73 23.20
N LEU A 439 -31.31 -10.68 22.93
CA LEU A 439 -30.15 -10.75 22.03
C LEU A 439 -28.85 -11.17 22.74
N ASP A 440 -28.89 -11.56 24.02
CA ASP A 440 -27.72 -11.90 24.87
C ASP A 440 -26.64 -10.78 24.94
N ILE A 441 -26.97 -9.55 24.51
CA ILE A 441 -26.04 -8.41 24.43
C ILE A 441 -25.63 -7.90 25.83
N CYS A 442 -26.49 -8.06 26.83
CA CYS A 442 -26.32 -7.43 28.14
C CYS A 442 -25.75 -8.33 29.23
N ARG A 443 -25.65 -9.66 29.04
CA ARG A 443 -25.26 -10.57 30.15
C ARG A 443 -23.78 -10.55 30.50
N ASN A 444 -22.89 -10.17 29.58
CA ASN A 444 -21.44 -10.27 29.80
C ASN A 444 -20.70 -8.94 30.02
N TYR A 445 -21.38 -7.78 29.96
CA TYR A 445 -20.70 -6.47 29.99
C TYR A 445 -21.33 -5.44 30.93
N ALA A 446 -22.34 -5.80 31.72
CA ALA A 446 -22.98 -4.89 32.68
C ALA A 446 -22.27 -4.83 34.06
N PHE A 447 -21.18 -5.57 34.25
CA PHE A 447 -20.38 -5.55 35.49
C PHE A 447 -18.88 -5.66 35.16
N VAL A 448 -18.28 -4.57 34.66
CA VAL A 448 -16.88 -4.20 34.92
C VAL A 448 -16.80 -2.68 35.04
#